data_AF-A0A7K7FX95-F1
#
_entry.id   AF-A0A7K7FX95-F1
#
_cell.length_a   1.000
_cell.length_b   1.000
_cell.length_c   1.000
_cell.angle_alpha   90.00
_cell.angle_beta   90.00
_cell.angle_gamma   90.00
#
_symmetry.space_group_name_H-M   'P 1'
#
loop_
_entity.id
_entity.type
_entity.pdbx_description
1 polymer ?
#
loop_
_entity_poly.entity_id
_entity_poly.type
_entity_poly.pdbx_seq_one_letter_code
_entity_poly.pdbx_strand_id
1 'polypeptide(L)'
;ALLMTAQAFQPRPPPCFRCPFDWIGYRGKCYYFSENWSKGNWTTSRDNCSALGASLAVLDSVEDLSFVMRYKGISEPWIGLSREDEEQPWKWVNHSRFSQLFQIGGSGLCTYLADDGLSSSRCGAERSWVCNKPESR
;
A
#
# COMPACT_ATOMS: atom_id res chain seq x y z
N ALA A 1 56.21 26.13 -18.55
CA ALA A 1 55.64 24.94 -17.89
C ALA A 1 54.14 24.95 -18.12
N LEU A 2 53.58 23.96 -18.82
CA LEU A 2 52.13 23.86 -19.02
C LEU A 2 51.49 23.35 -17.73
N LEU A 3 50.55 24.13 -17.18
CA LEU A 3 49.73 23.72 -16.03
C LEU A 3 48.60 22.83 -16.55
N MET A 4 48.73 21.53 -16.36
CA MET A 4 47.65 20.57 -16.56
C MET A 4 46.73 20.67 -15.34
N THR A 5 45.60 21.38 -15.46
CA THR A 5 44.58 21.37 -14.41
C THR A 5 43.86 20.03 -14.44
N ALA A 6 44.09 19.20 -13.43
CA ALA A 6 43.32 17.97 -13.23
C ALA A 6 41.87 18.35 -12.84
N GLN A 7 40.92 18.11 -13.73
CA GLN A 7 39.50 18.18 -13.39
C GLN A 7 39.11 16.91 -12.63
N ALA A 8 38.73 17.08 -11.36
CA ALA A 8 38.17 16.00 -10.57
C ALA A 8 36.82 15.57 -11.17
N PHE A 9 36.67 14.29 -11.52
CA PHE A 9 35.38 13.70 -11.85
C PHE A 9 34.50 13.74 -10.58
N GLN A 10 33.54 14.67 -10.53
CA GLN A 10 32.51 14.67 -9.50
C GLN A 10 31.62 13.43 -9.72
N PRO A 11 31.56 12.47 -8.78
CA PRO A 11 30.62 11.36 -8.90
C PRO A 11 29.21 11.95 -8.91
N ARG A 12 28.41 11.58 -9.91
CA ARG A 12 26.98 11.94 -9.92
C ARG A 12 26.38 11.38 -8.62
N PRO A 13 25.65 12.20 -7.84
CA PRO A 13 24.96 11.69 -6.67
C PRO A 13 24.07 10.52 -7.09
N PRO A 14 24.03 9.42 -6.33
CA PRO A 14 23.19 8.30 -6.67
C PRO A 14 21.74 8.79 -6.82
N PRO A 15 20.97 8.25 -7.79
CA PRO A 15 19.57 8.59 -7.94
C PRO A 15 18.87 8.43 -6.59
N CYS A 16 18.24 9.50 -6.08
CA CYS A 16 17.42 9.40 -4.89
C CYS A 16 16.17 8.59 -5.25
N PHE A 17 16.20 7.29 -4.98
CA PHE A 17 15.01 6.47 -5.05
C PHE A 17 14.10 6.86 -3.88
N ARG A 18 12.95 7.46 -4.21
CA ARG A 18 11.94 7.88 -3.22
C ARG A 18 11.21 6.70 -2.58
N CYS A 19 11.27 5.54 -3.23
CA CYS A 19 10.71 4.30 -2.76
C CYS A 19 11.79 3.21 -2.65
N PRO A 20 11.63 2.26 -1.71
CA PRO A 20 12.52 1.11 -1.63
C PRO A 20 12.51 0.29 -2.93
N PHE A 21 13.54 -0.55 -3.11
CA PHE A 21 13.57 -1.53 -4.19
C PHE A 21 12.34 -2.45 -4.13
N ASP A 22 11.75 -2.78 -5.28
CA ASP A 22 10.48 -3.51 -5.46
C ASP A 22 9.20 -2.80 -4.98
N TRP A 23 9.25 -1.49 -4.71
CA TRP A 23 8.08 -0.69 -4.39
C TRP A 23 7.72 0.25 -5.54
N ILE A 24 6.43 0.51 -5.71
CA ILE A 24 5.90 1.37 -6.76
C ILE A 24 5.54 2.73 -6.16
N GLY A 25 6.18 3.79 -6.66
CA GLY A 25 5.88 5.17 -6.28
C GLY A 25 4.65 5.71 -7.01
N TYR A 26 3.69 6.24 -6.27
CA TYR A 26 2.52 6.93 -6.81
C TYR A 26 2.06 8.02 -5.85
N ARG A 27 2.00 9.27 -6.36
CA ARG A 27 1.49 10.45 -5.65
C ARG A 27 2.06 10.68 -4.24
N GLY A 28 3.37 10.48 -4.05
CA GLY A 28 4.00 10.73 -2.75
C GLY A 28 3.94 9.55 -1.79
N LYS A 29 3.49 8.38 -2.26
CA LYS A 29 3.45 7.12 -1.51
C LYS A 29 4.18 6.02 -2.26
N CYS A 30 4.75 5.11 -1.50
CA CYS A 30 5.33 3.87 -2.00
C CYS A 30 4.39 2.71 -1.66
N TYR A 31 4.07 1.90 -2.65
CA TYR A 31 3.20 0.72 -2.53
C TYR A 31 4.00 -0.56 -2.74
N TYR A 32 3.76 -1.54 -1.88
CA TYR A 32 4.28 -2.89 -2.03
C TYR A 32 3.10 -3.85 -2.17
N PHE A 33 3.11 -4.65 -3.23
CA PHE A 33 2.13 -5.70 -3.46
C PHE A 33 2.81 -7.02 -3.11
N SER A 34 2.25 -7.76 -2.15
CA SER A 34 2.80 -9.07 -1.83
C SER A 34 2.68 -10.00 -3.02
N GLU A 35 3.60 -10.95 -3.11
CA GLU A 35 3.53 -12.01 -4.12
C GLU A 35 2.20 -12.77 -4.04
N ASN A 36 1.74 -13.28 -5.19
CA ASN A 36 0.42 -13.91 -5.27
C ASN A 36 0.32 -15.20 -4.43
N TRP A 37 1.43 -15.92 -4.25
CA TRP A 37 1.50 -17.13 -3.41
C TRP A 37 1.65 -16.81 -1.92
N SER A 38 2.03 -15.59 -1.56
CA SER A 38 2.11 -15.14 -0.17
C SER A 38 0.71 -14.79 0.32
N LYS A 39 0.19 -15.62 1.23
CA LYS A 39 -1.14 -15.44 1.82
C LYS A 39 -1.04 -15.23 3.33
N GLY A 40 -1.91 -14.38 3.83
CA GLY A 40 -2.12 -14.18 5.25
C GLY A 40 -3.55 -13.74 5.51
N ASN A 41 -4.03 -14.00 6.72
CA ASN A 41 -5.18 -13.28 7.26
C ASN A 41 -4.88 -11.76 7.40
N TRP A 42 -5.91 -10.96 7.68
CA TRP A 42 -5.78 -9.50 7.71
C TRP A 42 -4.76 -9.03 8.77
N THR A 43 -4.75 -9.66 9.94
CA THR A 43 -3.82 -9.35 11.03
C THR A 43 -2.38 -9.68 10.65
N THR A 44 -2.13 -10.88 10.14
CA THR A 44 -0.80 -11.28 9.64
C THR A 44 -0.31 -10.33 8.55
N SER A 45 -1.21 -9.92 7.66
CA SER A 45 -0.90 -8.98 6.57
C SER A 45 -0.51 -7.59 7.09
N ARG A 46 -1.21 -7.10 8.12
CA ARG A 46 -0.85 -5.86 8.84
C ARG A 46 0.53 -5.96 9.45
N ASP A 47 0.82 -7.07 10.12
CA ASP A 47 2.09 -7.28 10.79
C ASP A 47 3.24 -7.40 9.78
N ASN A 48 3.02 -8.05 8.64
CA ASN A 48 3.97 -8.09 7.51
C ASN A 48 4.27 -6.69 6.95
N CYS A 49 3.26 -5.84 6.76
CA CYS A 49 3.50 -4.45 6.36
C CYS A 49 4.28 -3.67 7.42
N SER A 50 3.98 -3.91 8.70
CA SER A 50 4.64 -3.24 9.82
C SER A 50 6.13 -3.60 9.90
N ALA A 51 6.48 -4.86 9.62
CA ALA A 51 7.86 -5.32 9.51
C ALA A 51 8.66 -4.62 8.38
N LEU A 52 7.97 -4.08 7.37
CA LEU A 52 8.55 -3.31 6.27
C LEU A 52 8.59 -1.78 6.55
N GLY A 53 8.26 -1.37 7.78
CA GLY A 53 8.12 0.03 8.16
C GLY A 53 6.97 0.73 7.41
N ALA A 54 5.91 -0.01 7.10
CA ALA A 54 4.75 0.45 6.35
C ALA A 54 3.45 0.07 7.08
N SER A 55 2.31 0.42 6.49
CA SER A 55 0.99 -0.03 6.93
C SER A 55 0.33 -0.82 5.83
N LEU A 56 -0.68 -1.65 6.16
CA LEU A 56 -1.63 -2.07 5.14
C LEU A 56 -2.17 -0.83 4.43
N ALA A 57 -2.33 -0.93 3.10
CA ALA A 57 -2.48 0.25 2.26
C ALA A 57 -3.65 1.13 2.71
N VAL A 58 -3.36 2.41 2.97
CA VAL A 58 -4.34 3.46 3.21
C VAL A 58 -4.54 4.30 1.96
N LEU A 59 -5.79 4.44 1.54
CA LEU A 59 -6.18 5.13 0.32
C LEU A 59 -6.84 6.46 0.70
N ASP A 60 -6.20 7.57 0.35
CA ASP A 60 -6.70 8.91 0.71
C ASP A 60 -7.62 9.49 -0.37
N SER A 61 -7.62 8.88 -1.55
CA SER A 61 -8.29 9.42 -2.75
C SER A 61 -8.82 8.32 -3.66
N VAL A 62 -9.72 8.69 -4.58
CA VAL A 62 -10.22 7.79 -5.63
C VAL A 62 -9.09 7.42 -6.60
N GLU A 63 -8.11 8.30 -6.76
CA GLU A 63 -6.92 8.05 -7.56
C GLU A 63 -6.02 7.00 -6.94
N ASP A 64 -5.87 6.99 -5.61
CA ASP A 64 -5.15 5.92 -4.90
C ASP A 64 -5.85 4.57 -5.13
N LEU A 65 -7.18 4.53 -5.02
CA LEU A 65 -7.96 3.32 -5.30
C LEU A 65 -7.79 2.85 -6.75
N SER A 66 -7.92 3.78 -7.71
CA SER A 66 -7.76 3.49 -9.13
C SER A 66 -6.38 2.92 -9.45
N PHE A 67 -5.33 3.46 -8.81
CA PHE A 67 -3.98 2.97 -8.92
C PHE A 67 -3.85 1.53 -8.38
N VAL A 68 -4.26 1.27 -7.14
CA VAL A 68 -4.10 -0.08 -6.57
C VAL A 68 -4.95 -1.12 -7.31
N MET A 69 -6.14 -0.75 -7.78
CA MET A 69 -7.00 -1.61 -8.61
C MET A 69 -6.35 -1.97 -9.95
N ARG A 70 -5.63 -1.03 -10.57
CA ARG A 70 -4.91 -1.28 -11.82
C ARG A 70 -3.71 -2.22 -11.62
N TYR A 71 -3.04 -2.12 -10.47
CA TYR A 71 -1.81 -2.87 -10.18
C TYR A 71 -2.03 -4.22 -9.50
N LYS A 72 -3.16 -4.44 -8.82
CA LYS A 72 -3.43 -5.72 -8.13
C LYS A 72 -3.49 -6.93 -9.08
N GLY A 73 -3.72 -6.70 -10.39
CA GLY A 73 -3.96 -7.76 -11.36
C GLY A 73 -5.20 -8.59 -11.01
N ILE A 74 -5.07 -9.91 -11.08
CA ILE A 74 -6.13 -10.86 -10.71
C ILE A 74 -6.20 -11.15 -9.20
N SER A 75 -5.28 -10.60 -8.42
CA SER A 75 -5.27 -10.81 -6.97
C SER A 75 -6.37 -10.01 -6.29
N GLU A 76 -6.78 -10.50 -5.12
CA GLU A 76 -7.73 -9.84 -4.24
C GLU A 76 -7.10 -9.49 -2.89
N PRO A 77 -6.12 -8.57 -2.85
CA PRO A 77 -5.32 -8.35 -1.66
C PRO A 77 -6.06 -7.56 -0.58
N TRP A 78 -5.66 -7.80 0.67
CA TRP A 78 -6.04 -6.99 1.83
C TRP A 78 -5.57 -5.54 1.73
N ILE A 79 -6.38 -4.63 2.26
CA ILE A 79 -6.03 -3.21 2.49
C ILE A 79 -6.30 -2.80 3.93
N GLY A 80 -5.81 -1.63 4.31
CA GLY A 80 -5.76 -1.15 5.69
C GLY A 80 -7.08 -0.61 6.23
N LEU A 81 -8.23 -1.14 5.78
CA LEU A 81 -9.55 -0.71 6.23
C LEU A 81 -10.28 -1.87 6.91
N SER A 82 -10.83 -1.59 8.10
CA SER A 82 -11.60 -2.55 8.88
C SER A 82 -12.61 -1.87 9.79
N ARG A 83 -13.49 -2.67 10.40
CA ARG A 83 -14.44 -2.26 11.45
C ARG A 83 -14.49 -3.33 12.53
N GLU A 84 -14.89 -2.94 13.74
CA GLU A 84 -14.93 -3.84 14.90
C GLU A 84 -16.14 -4.79 14.85
N ASP A 85 -17.29 -4.28 14.43
CA ASP A 85 -18.53 -5.02 14.18
C ASP A 85 -19.29 -4.40 12.98
N GLU A 86 -20.46 -4.95 12.64
CA GLU A 86 -21.24 -4.49 11.49
C GLU A 86 -21.87 -3.10 11.66
N GLU A 87 -22.04 -2.64 12.90
CA GLU A 87 -22.65 -1.36 13.25
C GLU A 87 -21.59 -0.24 13.39
N GLN A 88 -20.33 -0.62 13.62
CA GLN A 88 -19.24 0.34 13.70
C GLN A 88 -18.83 0.91 12.34
N PRO A 89 -18.38 2.19 12.33
CA PRO A 89 -17.83 2.80 11.13
C PRO A 89 -16.50 2.15 10.72
N TRP A 90 -16.23 2.19 9.42
CA TRP A 90 -14.93 1.81 8.85
C TRP A 90 -13.82 2.74 9.35
N LYS A 91 -12.67 2.15 9.70
CA LYS A 91 -11.49 2.84 10.20
C LYS A 91 -10.26 2.41 9.41
N TRP A 92 -9.46 3.38 8.98
CA TRP A 92 -8.14 3.10 8.43
C TRP A 92 -7.15 2.76 9.54
N VAL A 93 -6.17 1.91 9.25
CA VAL A 93 -5.10 1.52 10.19
C VAL A 93 -4.25 2.69 10.69
N ASN A 94 -4.21 3.81 9.96
CA ASN A 94 -3.53 5.04 10.38
C ASN A 94 -4.43 6.01 11.17
N HIS A 95 -5.64 5.58 11.56
CA HIS A 95 -6.64 6.37 12.25
C HIS A 95 -7.15 7.61 11.48
N SER A 96 -6.85 7.71 10.18
CA SER A 96 -7.44 8.76 9.34
C SER A 96 -8.94 8.52 9.15
N ARG A 97 -9.68 9.61 8.91
CA ARG A 97 -11.13 9.56 8.70
C ARG A 97 -11.43 8.81 7.40
N PHE A 98 -12.26 7.79 7.48
CA PHE A 98 -12.81 7.15 6.29
C PHE A 98 -13.70 8.14 5.53
N SER A 99 -13.44 8.29 4.24
CA SER A 99 -14.25 9.12 3.34
C SER A 99 -15.39 8.28 2.77
N GLN A 100 -16.63 8.79 2.83
CA GLN A 100 -17.82 8.13 2.26
C GLN A 100 -17.80 8.04 0.72
N LEU A 101 -16.72 8.48 0.07
CA LEU A 101 -16.51 8.34 -1.37
C LEU A 101 -16.35 6.88 -1.81
N PHE A 102 -15.97 5.98 -0.90
CA PHE A 102 -15.82 4.57 -1.21
C PHE A 102 -17.06 3.77 -0.83
N GLN A 103 -17.63 3.06 -1.80
CA GLN A 103 -18.63 2.03 -1.53
C GLN A 103 -17.90 0.71 -1.25
N ILE A 104 -18.31 0.04 -0.17
CA ILE A 104 -17.71 -1.23 0.26
C ILE A 104 -18.79 -2.30 0.18
N GLY A 105 -18.55 -3.31 -0.66
CA GLY A 105 -19.40 -4.49 -0.76
C GLY A 105 -19.20 -5.49 0.39
N GLY A 106 -20.08 -6.48 0.46
CA GLY A 106 -20.00 -7.58 1.41
C GLY A 106 -20.44 -7.21 2.84
N SER A 107 -20.43 -8.22 3.72
CA SER A 107 -20.82 -8.10 5.14
C SER A 107 -19.67 -8.41 6.10
N GLY A 108 -18.43 -8.39 5.61
CA GLY A 108 -17.26 -8.66 6.43
C GLY A 108 -16.86 -7.51 7.34
N LEU A 109 -15.74 -7.73 8.06
CA LEU A 109 -15.16 -6.76 8.98
C LEU A 109 -13.82 -6.21 8.48
N CYS A 110 -13.19 -6.89 7.51
CA CYS A 110 -11.91 -6.51 6.93
C CYS A 110 -12.05 -6.34 5.42
N THR A 111 -11.44 -5.29 4.87
CA THR A 111 -11.61 -4.89 3.47
C THR A 111 -10.47 -5.37 2.58
N TYR A 112 -10.81 -5.84 1.39
CA TYR A 112 -9.88 -6.23 0.34
C TYR A 112 -10.27 -5.59 -1.00
N LEU A 113 -9.37 -5.64 -1.97
CA LEU A 113 -9.64 -5.21 -3.34
C LEU A 113 -10.29 -6.36 -4.13
N ALA A 114 -11.60 -6.28 -4.36
CA ALA A 114 -12.32 -7.16 -5.28
C ALA A 114 -12.15 -6.67 -6.73
N ASP A 115 -12.74 -7.36 -7.71
CA ASP A 115 -12.60 -6.97 -9.13
C ASP A 115 -13.35 -5.69 -9.50
N ASP A 116 -14.41 -5.36 -8.77
CA ASP A 116 -15.28 -4.19 -9.00
C ASP A 116 -15.07 -3.06 -7.97
N GLY A 117 -14.09 -3.19 -7.07
CA GLY A 117 -13.74 -2.17 -6.10
C GLY A 117 -13.41 -2.72 -4.73
N LEU A 118 -13.93 -2.06 -3.69
CA LEU A 118 -13.73 -2.50 -2.30
C LEU A 118 -14.82 -3.48 -1.88
N SER A 119 -14.42 -4.60 -1.29
CA SER A 119 -15.33 -5.56 -0.67
C SER A 119 -14.80 -5.99 0.68
N SER A 120 -15.65 -6.61 1.48
CA SER A 120 -15.34 -7.02 2.85
C SER A 120 -15.59 -8.51 3.07
N SER A 121 -14.72 -9.14 3.85
CA SER A 121 -14.89 -10.54 4.27
C SER A 121 -14.46 -10.76 5.72
N ARG A 122 -14.54 -12.01 6.18
CA ARG A 122 -14.00 -12.41 7.48
C ARG A 122 -12.50 -12.12 7.51
N CYS A 123 -12.03 -11.51 8.59
CA CYS A 123 -10.61 -11.13 8.74
C CYS A 123 -9.65 -12.32 8.71
N GLY A 124 -10.14 -13.52 9.05
CA GLY A 124 -9.39 -14.78 8.99
C GLY A 124 -9.22 -15.37 7.58
N ALA A 125 -9.76 -14.75 6.52
CA ALA A 125 -9.58 -15.24 5.15
C ALA A 125 -8.14 -15.03 4.68
N GLU A 126 -7.60 -16.00 3.95
CA GLU A 126 -6.23 -15.96 3.45
C GLU A 126 -6.17 -15.22 2.10
N ARG A 127 -5.48 -14.08 2.08
CA ARG A 127 -5.31 -13.24 0.87
C ARG A 127 -3.88 -12.71 0.77
N SER A 128 -3.50 -12.26 -0.41
CA SER A 128 -2.32 -11.39 -0.54
C SER A 128 -2.61 -10.04 0.13
N TRP A 129 -1.65 -9.12 0.18
CA TRP A 129 -1.84 -7.82 0.79
C TRP A 129 -1.09 -6.71 0.07
N VAL A 130 -1.58 -5.48 0.23
CA VAL A 130 -0.88 -4.28 -0.24
C VAL A 130 -0.44 -3.47 0.97
N CYS A 131 0.83 -3.08 0.99
CA CYS A 131 1.36 -2.14 1.97
C CYS A 131 1.55 -0.77 1.33
N ASN A 132 1.46 0.30 2.12
CA ASN A 132 2.00 1.59 1.70
C ASN A 132 2.64 2.39 2.83
N LYS A 133 3.51 3.33 2.43
CA LYS A 133 4.15 4.33 3.28
C LYS A 133 4.47 5.60 2.47
N PRO A 134 4.68 6.75 3.11
CA PRO A 134 5.12 7.95 2.40
C PRO A 134 6.46 7.74 1.66
N GLU A 135 6.65 8.43 0.54
CA GLU A 135 7.95 8.57 -0.12
C GLU A 135 8.99 9.20 0.83
N SER A 136 10.26 8.78 0.72
CA SER A 136 11.36 9.46 1.42
C SER A 136 11.53 10.89 0.90
N ARG A 137 11.78 11.82 1.83
CA ARG A 137 12.12 13.22 1.52
C ARG A 137 13.57 13.35 1.12
#